data_AF-A0A7Y6E245-F1
#
_entry.id   AF-A0A7Y6E245-F1
#
_cell.length_a   1.000
_cell.length_b   1.000
_cell.length_c   1.000
_cell.angle_alpha   90.00
_cell.angle_beta   90.00
_cell.angle_gamma   90.00
#
_symmetry.space_group_name_H-M   'P 1'
#
loop_
_entity.id
_entity.type
_entity.pdbx_description
1 polymer ?
#
loop_
_entity_poly.entity_id
_entity_poly.type
_entity_poly.pdbx_seq_one_letter_code
_entity_poly.pdbx_strand_id
1 'polypeptide(L)'
;MSINHRAEAERLLASADTTMAAALEDSLPIEDQQHAAVVGGVLTNRGLAHAMLAAGQTTNADVASYRHAIHTYRFALIRQVAEGLALSKGDEAHRHARGLAQYLDSVDINIDREVDAYIEDIGWGDPRDAWLSPTARKTKWADEMPNPWADEPAQ
;
A
#
# COMPACT_ATOMS: atom_id res chain seq x y z
N MET A 1 22.35 -7.70 19.07
CA MET A 1 22.79 -6.60 18.18
C MET A 1 22.49 -7.02 16.76
N SER A 2 21.72 -6.24 15.99
CA SER A 2 21.57 -6.48 14.54
C SER A 2 22.78 -5.90 13.81
N ILE A 3 23.31 -6.62 12.82
CA ILE A 3 24.42 -6.15 11.99
C ILE A 3 23.85 -5.20 10.95
N ASN A 4 24.42 -4.01 10.83
CA ASN A 4 24.12 -3.12 9.71
C ASN A 4 24.86 -3.64 8.46
N HIS A 5 24.16 -4.44 7.65
CA HIS A 5 24.76 -5.10 6.49
C HIS A 5 25.29 -4.12 5.44
N ARG A 6 24.69 -2.93 5.31
CA ARG A 6 25.18 -1.90 4.40
C ARG A 6 26.53 -1.34 4.86
N ALA A 7 26.61 -0.91 6.12
CA ALA A 7 27.85 -0.38 6.69
C ALA A 7 28.96 -1.43 6.67
N GLU A 8 28.63 -2.70 6.92
CA GLU A 8 29.59 -3.79 6.88
C GLU A 8 30.06 -4.11 5.45
N ALA A 9 29.17 -4.03 4.46
CA ALA A 9 29.55 -4.15 3.04
C ALA A 9 30.52 -3.05 2.62
N GLU A 10 30.21 -1.79 2.94
CA GLU A 10 31.05 -0.62 2.63
C GLU A 10 32.44 -0.75 3.28
N ARG A 11 32.48 -1.17 4.55
CA ARG A 11 33.74 -1.41 5.28
C ARG A 11 34.60 -2.50 4.63
N LEU A 12 33.98 -3.62 4.25
CA LEU A 12 34.67 -4.77 3.65
C LEU A 12 35.17 -4.46 2.25
N LEU A 13 34.39 -3.74 1.44
CA LEU A 13 34.79 -3.33 0.09
C LEU A 13 35.94 -2.31 0.14
N ALA A 14 35.88 -1.32 1.04
CA ALA A 14 37.00 -0.39 1.23
C ALA A 14 38.29 -1.09 1.70
N SER A 15 38.14 -2.13 2.54
CA SER A 15 39.28 -2.97 2.95
C SER A 15 39.81 -3.81 1.77
N ALA A 16 38.92 -4.31 0.91
CA ALA A 16 39.31 -5.06 -0.29
C ALA A 16 40.10 -4.16 -1.27
N ASP A 17 39.66 -2.93 -1.51
CA ASP A 17 40.35 -1.97 -2.37
C ASP A 17 41.79 -1.72 -1.90
N THR A 18 41.96 -1.53 -0.58
CA THR A 18 43.29 -1.35 0.03
C THR A 18 44.18 -2.58 -0.19
N THR A 19 43.58 -3.78 -0.12
CA THR A 19 44.32 -5.05 -0.29
C THR A 19 44.64 -5.30 -1.77
N MET A 20 43.76 -4.94 -2.69
CA MET A 20 44.00 -5.02 -4.13
C MET A 20 45.08 -4.04 -4.58
N ALA A 21 45.15 -2.86 -3.98
CA ALA A 21 46.25 -1.91 -4.23
C ALA A 21 47.61 -2.52 -3.82
N ALA A 22 47.68 -3.17 -2.66
CA ALA A 22 48.89 -3.89 -2.23
C ALA A 22 49.23 -5.08 -3.15
N ALA A 23 48.23 -5.77 -3.71
CA ALA A 23 48.46 -6.87 -4.65
C ALA A 23 49.09 -6.43 -5.98
N LEU A 24 48.93 -5.15 -6.34
CA LEU A 24 49.43 -4.55 -7.58
C LEU A 24 50.71 -3.72 -7.38
N GLU A 25 51.23 -3.65 -6.16
CA GLU A 25 52.39 -2.83 -5.81
C GLU A 25 53.69 -3.54 -6.22
N ASP A 26 54.31 -3.07 -7.32
CA ASP A 26 55.52 -3.66 -7.91
C ASP A 26 56.74 -3.65 -6.96
N SER A 27 56.74 -2.83 -5.91
CA SER A 27 57.82 -2.78 -4.92
C SER A 27 57.75 -3.88 -3.86
N LEU A 28 56.64 -4.63 -3.78
CA LEU A 28 56.46 -5.70 -2.80
C LEU A 28 56.98 -7.05 -3.30
N PRO A 29 57.41 -7.95 -2.39
CA PRO A 29 57.68 -9.34 -2.72
C PRO A 29 56.47 -10.03 -3.34
N ILE A 30 56.71 -10.94 -4.30
CA ILE A 30 55.64 -11.69 -5.00
C ILE A 30 54.73 -12.45 -4.02
N GLU A 31 55.28 -13.00 -2.92
CA GLU A 31 54.52 -13.72 -1.90
C GLU A 31 53.50 -12.80 -1.20
N ASP A 32 53.90 -11.56 -0.90
CA ASP A 32 53.03 -10.56 -0.27
C ASP A 32 51.96 -10.07 -1.25
N GLN A 33 52.31 -9.89 -2.53
CA GLN A 33 51.35 -9.56 -3.59
C GLN A 33 50.30 -10.67 -3.78
N GLN A 34 50.72 -11.94 -3.77
CA GLN A 34 49.82 -13.10 -3.89
C GLN A 34 48.91 -13.22 -2.66
N HIS A 35 49.45 -13.04 -1.46
CA HIS A 35 48.66 -13.05 -0.24
C HIS A 35 47.62 -11.91 -0.25
N ALA A 36 48.03 -10.70 -0.64
CA ALA A 36 47.14 -9.56 -0.78
C ALA A 36 46.04 -9.82 -1.83
N ALA A 37 46.36 -10.45 -2.96
CA ALA A 37 45.37 -10.82 -3.98
C ALA A 37 44.31 -11.80 -3.43
N VAL A 38 44.72 -12.82 -2.68
CA VAL A 38 43.81 -13.80 -2.06
C VAL A 38 42.92 -13.13 -1.01
N VAL A 39 43.50 -12.32 -0.13
CA VAL A 39 42.75 -11.62 0.92
C VAL A 39 41.77 -10.62 0.30
N GLY A 40 42.19 -9.88 -0.73
CA GLY A 40 41.32 -9.00 -1.51
C GLY A 40 40.11 -9.72 -2.07
N GLY A 41 40.30 -10.88 -2.72
CA GLY A 41 39.20 -11.69 -3.23
C GLY A 41 38.22 -12.16 -2.15
N VAL A 42 38.73 -12.57 -0.98
CA VAL A 42 37.88 -12.97 0.16
C VAL A 42 37.07 -11.79 0.69
N LEU A 43 37.69 -10.62 0.86
CA LEU A 43 37.02 -9.42 1.36
C LEU A 43 35.94 -8.93 0.38
N THR A 44 36.22 -8.93 -0.93
CA THR A 44 35.24 -8.59 -1.97
C THR A 44 34.02 -9.51 -1.92
N ASN A 45 34.24 -10.83 -1.86
CA ASN A 45 33.13 -11.79 -1.81
C ASN A 45 32.25 -11.61 -0.55
N ARG A 46 32.87 -11.32 0.61
CA ARG A 46 32.12 -11.05 1.84
C ARG A 46 31.38 -9.71 1.77
N GLY A 47 32.03 -8.67 1.23
CA GLY A 47 31.40 -7.36 0.99
C GLY A 47 30.17 -7.47 0.09
N LEU A 48 30.27 -8.21 -1.01
CA LEU A 48 29.14 -8.49 -1.91
C LEU A 48 28.00 -9.23 -1.21
N ALA A 49 28.29 -10.24 -0.39
CA ALA A 49 27.27 -10.96 0.37
C ALA A 49 26.51 -10.02 1.33
N HIS A 50 27.23 -9.14 2.03
CA HIS A 50 26.61 -8.14 2.90
C HIS A 50 25.79 -7.09 2.11
N ALA A 51 26.27 -6.66 0.93
CA ALA A 51 25.53 -5.76 0.06
C ALA A 51 24.21 -6.37 -0.43
N MET A 52 24.22 -7.65 -0.82
CA MET A 52 23.01 -8.39 -1.21
C MET A 52 22.01 -8.52 -0.06
N LEU A 53 22.48 -8.82 1.15
CA LEU A 53 21.62 -8.88 2.34
C LEU A 53 21.02 -7.52 2.68
N ALA A 54 21.81 -6.44 2.58
CA ALA A 54 21.33 -5.09 2.78
C ALA A 54 20.25 -4.69 1.76
N ALA A 55 20.44 -5.03 0.48
CA ALA A 55 19.45 -4.81 -0.57
C ALA A 55 18.14 -5.56 -0.30
N GLY A 56 18.23 -6.83 0.13
CA GLY A 56 17.05 -7.60 0.53
C GLY A 56 16.31 -7.02 1.74
N GLN A 57 17.04 -6.45 2.71
CA GLN A 57 16.44 -5.77 3.87
C GLN A 57 15.69 -4.50 3.47
N THR A 58 16.23 -3.70 2.55
CA THR A 58 15.54 -2.50 2.04
C THR A 58 14.26 -2.86 1.30
N THR A 59 14.30 -3.85 0.40
CA THR A 59 13.10 -4.29 -0.33
C THR A 59 12.02 -4.82 0.61
N ASN A 60 12.40 -5.58 1.65
CA ASN A 60 11.43 -6.07 2.63
C ASN A 60 10.83 -4.96 3.48
N ALA A 61 11.63 -3.96 3.88
CA ALA A 61 11.15 -2.79 4.61
C ALA A 61 10.18 -1.95 3.76
N ASP A 62 10.48 -1.76 2.48
CA ASP A 62 9.61 -1.03 1.55
C ASP A 62 8.28 -1.75 1.36
N VAL A 63 8.30 -3.07 1.13
CA VAL A 63 7.08 -3.89 1.00
C VAL A 63 6.24 -3.85 2.28
N ALA A 64 6.85 -3.93 3.46
CA ALA A 64 6.14 -3.81 4.73
C ALA A 64 5.51 -2.41 4.92
N SER A 65 6.24 -1.35 4.56
CA SER A 65 5.76 0.03 4.58
C SER A 65 4.58 0.23 3.63
N TYR A 66 4.68 -0.27 2.39
CA TYR A 66 3.59 -0.20 1.42
C TYR A 66 2.35 -0.99 1.86
N ARG A 67 2.52 -2.19 2.43
CA ARG A 67 1.41 -2.95 3.00
C ARG A 67 0.72 -2.18 4.12
N HIS A 68 1.49 -1.60 5.04
CA HIS A 68 0.94 -0.80 6.12
C HIS A 68 0.18 0.43 5.59
N ALA A 69 0.76 1.16 4.64
CA ALA A 69 0.11 2.30 4.00
C ALA A 69 -1.19 1.89 3.30
N ILE A 70 -1.18 0.82 2.50
CA ILE A 70 -2.37 0.29 1.82
C ILE A 70 -3.47 -0.05 2.84
N HIS A 71 -3.15 -0.74 3.93
CA HIS A 71 -4.14 -1.07 4.96
C HIS A 71 -4.73 0.17 5.63
N THR A 72 -3.89 1.14 6.00
CA THR A 72 -4.32 2.39 6.64
C THR A 72 -5.20 3.23 5.71
N TYR A 73 -4.78 3.40 4.45
CA TYR A 73 -5.57 4.15 3.46
C TYR A 73 -6.84 3.42 3.07
N ARG A 74 -6.85 2.09 3.03
CA ARG A 74 -8.06 1.29 2.73
C ARG A 74 -9.17 1.59 3.72
N PHE A 75 -8.88 1.64 5.01
CA PHE A 75 -9.89 1.98 6.03
C PHE A 75 -10.44 3.40 5.86
N ALA A 76 -9.57 4.38 5.60
CA ALA A 76 -9.99 5.76 5.36
C ALA A 76 -10.86 5.90 4.10
N LEU A 77 -10.51 5.18 3.03
CA LEU A 77 -11.27 5.16 1.78
C LEU A 77 -12.63 4.50 1.96
N ILE A 78 -12.70 3.35 2.64
CA ILE A 78 -13.97 2.67 2.98
C ILE A 78 -14.89 3.65 3.70
N ARG A 79 -14.40 4.32 4.75
CA ARG A 79 -15.17 5.29 5.51
C ARG A 79 -15.66 6.46 4.64
N GLN A 80 -14.78 7.05 3.83
CA GLN A 80 -15.11 8.18 2.98
C GLN A 80 -16.18 7.82 1.93
N VAL A 81 -16.07 6.63 1.32
CA VAL A 81 -17.05 6.13 0.37
C VAL A 81 -18.37 5.83 1.08
N ALA A 82 -18.33 5.12 2.21
CA ALA A 82 -19.52 4.76 2.97
C ALA A 82 -20.32 5.98 3.44
N GLU A 83 -19.65 6.95 4.09
CA GLU A 83 -20.28 8.20 4.52
C GLU A 83 -20.77 9.01 3.31
N GLY A 84 -20.00 9.03 2.21
CA GLY A 84 -20.40 9.66 0.96
C GLY A 84 -21.63 9.03 0.30
N LEU A 85 -21.84 7.73 0.41
CA LEU A 85 -23.03 7.04 -0.13
C LEU A 85 -24.25 7.20 0.77
N ALA A 86 -24.06 7.02 2.09
CA ALA A 86 -25.13 7.06 3.07
C ALA A 86 -25.63 8.50 3.35
N LEU A 87 -24.71 9.45 3.55
CA LEU A 87 -25.01 10.77 4.12
C LEU A 87 -25.08 11.89 3.07
N SER A 88 -24.84 11.59 1.79
CA SER A 88 -24.94 12.60 0.73
C SER A 88 -26.36 13.17 0.60
N LYS A 89 -26.46 14.49 0.64
CA LYS A 89 -27.73 15.22 0.48
C LYS A 89 -28.20 15.34 -0.97
N GLY A 90 -27.30 15.17 -1.94
CA GLY A 90 -27.57 15.34 -3.35
C GLY A 90 -26.84 14.32 -4.23
N ASP A 91 -27.37 14.12 -5.44
CA ASP A 91 -26.90 13.10 -6.37
C ASP A 91 -25.47 13.34 -6.86
N GLU A 92 -25.00 14.59 -6.90
CA GLU A 92 -23.64 14.92 -7.31
C GLU A 92 -22.59 14.40 -6.32
N ALA A 93 -22.74 14.72 -5.03
CA ALA A 93 -21.86 14.22 -3.97
C ALA A 93 -21.90 12.69 -3.88
N HIS A 94 -23.08 12.09 -4.02
CA HIS A 94 -23.25 10.64 -4.07
C HIS A 94 -22.50 10.02 -5.25
N ARG A 95 -22.59 10.63 -6.44
CA ARG A 95 -21.88 10.18 -7.64
C ARG A 95 -20.37 10.21 -7.47
N HIS A 96 -19.82 11.20 -6.75
CA HIS A 96 -18.39 11.23 -6.45
C HIS A 96 -17.96 10.05 -5.57
N ALA A 97 -18.72 9.75 -4.51
CA ALA A 97 -18.44 8.59 -3.65
C ALA A 97 -18.55 7.26 -4.42
N ARG A 98 -19.60 7.12 -5.24
CA ARG A 98 -19.79 5.95 -6.11
C ARG A 98 -18.71 5.82 -7.18
N GLY A 99 -18.29 6.94 -7.77
CA GLY A 99 -17.20 6.98 -8.75
C GLY A 99 -15.85 6.58 -8.14
N LEU A 100 -15.59 6.97 -6.88
CA LEU A 100 -14.42 6.52 -6.15
C LEU A 100 -14.44 5.01 -5.91
N ALA A 101 -15.57 4.43 -5.51
CA ALA A 101 -15.71 2.97 -5.36
C ALA A 101 -15.44 2.24 -6.69
N GLN A 102 -16.04 2.72 -7.79
CA GLN A 102 -15.83 2.16 -9.14
C GLN A 102 -14.37 2.26 -9.60
N TYR A 103 -13.70 3.38 -9.31
CA TYR A 103 -12.29 3.53 -9.62
C TYR A 103 -11.45 2.53 -8.84
N LEU A 104 -11.72 2.34 -7.55
CA LEU A 104 -11.01 1.36 -6.71
C LEU A 104 -11.22 -0.07 -7.20
N ASP A 105 -12.44 -0.42 -7.60
CA ASP A 105 -12.74 -1.72 -8.23
C ASP A 105 -11.96 -1.90 -9.55
N SER A 106 -11.83 -0.85 -10.37
CA SER A 106 -11.07 -0.90 -11.63
C SER A 106 -9.56 -1.13 -11.47
N VAL A 107 -9.02 -0.93 -10.27
CA VAL A 107 -7.62 -1.20 -9.91
C VAL A 107 -7.47 -2.43 -9.01
N ASP A 108 -8.45 -3.34 -9.05
CA ASP A 108 -8.51 -4.59 -8.28
C ASP A 108 -8.56 -4.39 -6.74
N ILE A 109 -9.04 -3.23 -6.28
CA ILE A 109 -9.26 -2.92 -4.86
C ILE A 109 -10.76 -2.80 -4.62
N ASN A 110 -11.49 -3.91 -4.75
CA ASN A 110 -12.90 -3.92 -4.38
C ASN A 110 -13.06 -3.71 -2.87
N ILE A 111 -13.91 -2.75 -2.50
CA ILE A 111 -14.21 -2.38 -1.11
C ILE A 111 -15.72 -2.41 -0.82
N ASP A 112 -16.55 -2.90 -1.73
CA ASP A 112 -18.01 -2.79 -1.66
C ASP A 112 -18.54 -3.48 -0.42
N ARG A 113 -18.02 -4.68 -0.12
CA ARG A 113 -18.41 -5.46 1.06
C ARG A 113 -18.04 -4.74 2.36
N GLU A 114 -16.85 -4.16 2.43
CA GLU A 114 -16.42 -3.41 3.62
C GLU A 114 -17.18 -2.09 3.79
N VAL A 115 -17.53 -1.44 2.69
CA VAL A 115 -18.42 -0.27 2.69
C VAL A 115 -19.80 -0.66 3.21
N ASP A 116 -20.39 -1.75 2.71
CA ASP A 116 -21.69 -2.23 3.17
C ASP A 116 -21.69 -2.52 4.68
N ALA A 117 -20.66 -3.21 5.16
CA ALA A 117 -20.49 -3.52 6.57
C ALA A 117 -20.33 -2.26 7.43
N TYR A 118 -19.62 -1.23 6.94
CA TYR A 118 -19.49 0.03 7.67
C TYR A 118 -20.82 0.79 7.72
N ILE A 119 -21.60 0.78 6.64
CA ILE A 119 -22.93 1.43 6.58
C ILE A 119 -23.90 0.76 7.55
N GLU A 120 -23.82 -0.57 7.67
CA GLU A 120 -24.57 -1.35 8.67
C GLU A 120 -24.12 -0.98 10.11
N ASP A 121 -22.82 -0.87 10.35
CA ASP A 121 -22.24 -0.53 11.67
C ASP A 121 -22.66 0.86 12.17
N ILE A 122 -22.74 1.86 11.28
CA ILE A 122 -23.23 3.20 11.65
C ILE A 122 -24.75 3.27 11.81
N GLY A 123 -25.47 2.17 11.59
CA GLY A 123 -26.92 2.08 11.79
C GLY A 123 -27.74 2.93 10.82
N TRP A 124 -27.21 3.21 9.63
CA TRP A 124 -27.86 4.13 8.68
C TRP A 124 -29.12 3.53 8.03
N GLY A 125 -29.17 2.21 7.85
CA GLY A 125 -30.27 1.49 7.21
C GLY A 125 -29.78 0.29 6.41
N ASP A 126 -30.56 -0.16 5.42
CA ASP A 126 -30.11 -1.19 4.48
C ASP A 126 -28.94 -0.64 3.64
N PRO A 127 -27.74 -1.24 3.69
CA PRO A 127 -26.60 -0.79 2.90
C PRO A 127 -26.87 -0.76 1.40
N ARG A 128 -27.75 -1.64 0.89
CA ARG A 128 -28.10 -1.68 -0.54
C ARG A 128 -28.76 -0.39 -1.01
N ASP A 129 -29.51 0.27 -0.13
CA ASP A 129 -30.16 1.55 -0.43
C ASP A 129 -29.20 2.73 -0.40
N ALA A 130 -28.01 2.57 0.21
CA ALA A 130 -26.97 3.58 0.18
C ALA A 130 -26.36 3.72 -1.23
N TRP A 131 -26.32 2.65 -2.01
CA TRP A 131 -25.81 2.67 -3.39
C TRP A 131 -26.76 3.30 -4.41
N LEU A 132 -28.04 3.45 -4.05
CA LEU A 132 -29.01 4.22 -4.82
C LEU A 132 -28.75 5.72 -4.61
N SER A 133 -28.88 6.50 -5.68
CA SER A 133 -28.77 7.96 -5.56
C SER A 133 -29.84 8.50 -4.62
N PRO A 134 -29.59 9.62 -3.91
CA PRO A 134 -30.59 10.25 -3.06
C PRO A 134 -31.96 10.46 -3.73
N THR A 135 -31.99 10.83 -5.02
CA THR A 135 -33.25 10.95 -5.78
C THR A 135 -33.94 9.59 -5.99
N ALA A 136 -33.19 8.55 -6.37
CA ALA A 136 -33.73 7.20 -6.55
C ALA A 136 -34.27 6.62 -5.23
N ARG A 137 -33.55 6.87 -4.13
CA ARG A 137 -33.97 6.46 -2.78
C ARG A 137 -35.27 7.12 -2.35
N LYS A 138 -35.41 8.43 -2.56
CA LYS A 138 -36.66 9.16 -2.29
C LYS A 138 -37.83 8.62 -3.11
N THR A 139 -37.58 8.27 -4.37
CA THR A 139 -38.61 7.69 -5.26
C THR A 139 -39.05 6.32 -4.74
N LYS A 140 -38.10 5.42 -4.45
CA LYS A 140 -38.36 4.10 -3.85
C LYS A 140 -39.19 4.21 -2.57
N TRP A 141 -38.82 5.11 -1.66
CA TRP A 141 -39.58 5.32 -0.42
C TRP A 141 -40.99 5.87 -0.64
N ALA A 142 -41.18 6.75 -1.63
CA ALA A 142 -42.50 7.25 -1.99
C ALA A 142 -43.41 6.14 -2.55
N ASP A 143 -42.85 5.21 -3.30
CA ASP A 143 -43.57 4.05 -3.87
C ASP A 143 -43.91 3.00 -2.80
N GLU A 144 -43.02 2.79 -1.81
CA GLU A 144 -43.21 1.83 -0.71
C GLU A 144 -44.11 2.35 0.41
N MET A 145 -44.18 3.68 0.58
CA MET A 145 -45.06 4.36 1.53
C MET A 145 -46.03 5.29 0.78
N PRO A 146 -46.98 4.74 0.01
CA PRO A 146 -47.99 5.55 -0.66
C PRO A 146 -48.74 6.36 0.41
N ASN A 147 -48.80 7.69 0.21
CA ASN A 147 -49.41 8.60 1.16
C ASN A 147 -50.86 8.16 1.43
N PRO A 148 -51.22 7.76 2.68
CA PRO A 148 -52.57 7.29 2.99
C PRO A 148 -53.63 8.39 2.90
N TRP A 149 -53.21 9.64 2.70
CA TRP A 149 -54.05 10.82 2.52
C TRP A 149 -53.93 11.42 1.12
N ALA A 150 -53.31 10.72 0.16
CA ALA A 150 -53.42 11.12 -1.24
C ALA A 150 -54.84 10.80 -1.71
N ASP A 151 -55.62 11.84 -2.00
CA ASP A 151 -56.95 11.68 -2.57
C ASP A 151 -56.87 10.78 -3.81
N GLU A 152 -57.77 9.79 -3.90
CA GLU A 152 -57.91 8.99 -5.11
C GLU A 152 -58.16 9.94 -6.30
N PRO A 153 -57.50 9.74 -7.46
CA PRO A 153 -57.80 10.54 -8.62
C PRO A 153 -59.27 10.35 -8.99
N ALA A 154 -60.02 11.46 -8.98
CA ALA A 154 -61.43 11.48 -9.37
C ALA A 154 -61.59 10.78 -10.72
N GLN A 155 -62.38 9.69 -10.73
CA GLN A 155 -62.77 8.94 -11.93
C GLN A 155 -63.63 9.79 -12.86
#